data_AF-A0A558A5K6-F1
#
_entry.id   AF-A0A558A5K6-F1
#
_cell.length_a   1.000
_cell.length_b   1.000
_cell.length_c   1.000
_cell.angle_alpha   90.00
_cell.angle_beta   90.00
_cell.angle_gamma   90.00
#
_symmetry.space_group_name_H-M   'P 1'
#
loop_
_entity.id
_entity.type
_entity.pdbx_description
1 polymer ?
#
loop_
_entity_poly.entity_id
_entity_poly.type
_entity_poly.pdbx_seq_one_letter_code
_entity_poly.pdbx_strand_id
1 'polypeptide(L)'
;MGQAADVLGVQPAFLRSLDAADVVQPHRSTGGHRRYTRRQLRLAARMRRLFDSGMPLSAADRIVRLEDELAESRAENAKLLRRLGNRAAGPSATDGEQEG
;
A
#
# COMPACT_ATOMS: atom_id res chain seq x y z
N MET A 1 5.18 17.11 16.00
CA MET A 1 4.44 15.91 16.41
C MET A 1 2.93 16.10 16.28
N GLY A 2 2.37 17.24 16.74
CA GLY A 2 0.94 17.56 16.59
C GLY A 2 0.46 17.53 15.14
N GLN A 3 1.09 18.29 14.25
CA GLN A 3 0.61 18.46 12.87
C GLN A 3 0.33 17.15 12.09
N ALA A 4 1.17 16.12 12.22
CA ALA A 4 0.93 14.84 11.55
C ALA A 4 -0.24 14.05 12.18
N ALA A 5 -0.39 14.16 13.50
CA ALA A 5 -1.47 13.55 14.26
C ALA A 5 -2.80 14.27 13.97
N ASP A 6 -2.77 15.61 13.94
CA ASP A 6 -3.89 16.50 13.65
C ASP A 6 -4.43 16.29 12.23
N VAL A 7 -3.53 16.21 11.23
CA VAL A 7 -3.91 15.92 9.82
C VAL A 7 -4.58 14.56 9.67
N LEU A 8 -4.22 13.59 10.51
CA LEU A 8 -4.76 12.24 10.47
C LEU A 8 -5.94 12.03 11.43
N GLY A 9 -6.29 13.02 12.25
CA GLY A 9 -7.30 12.87 13.31
C GLY A 9 -6.92 11.81 14.36
N VAL A 10 -5.63 11.50 14.52
CA VAL A 10 -5.14 10.49 15.47
C VAL A 10 -4.44 11.14 16.65
N GLN A 11 -4.42 10.45 17.79
CA GLN A 11 -3.63 10.92 18.92
C GLN A 11 -2.13 10.78 18.65
N PRO A 12 -1.28 11.72 19.09
CA PRO A 12 0.18 11.56 18.99
C PRO A 12 0.71 10.28 19.65
N ALA A 13 0.02 9.76 20.67
CA ALA A 13 0.36 8.48 21.31
C ALA A 13 0.25 7.29 20.35
N PHE A 14 -0.73 7.31 19.46
CA PHE A 14 -0.93 6.27 18.44
C PHE A 14 0.23 6.25 17.43
N LEU A 15 0.68 7.42 16.95
CA LEU A 15 1.85 7.48 16.07
C LEU A 15 3.14 7.02 16.76
N ARG A 16 3.23 7.16 18.09
CA ARG A 16 4.35 6.61 18.88
C ARG A 16 4.26 5.09 19.04
N SER A 17 3.06 4.53 19.24
CA SER A 17 2.90 3.07 19.33
C SER A 17 3.22 2.39 18.00
N LEU A 18 2.87 3.00 16.87
CA LEU A 18 3.24 2.50 15.54
C LEU A 18 4.76 2.58 15.28
N ASP A 19 5.44 3.62 15.75
CA ASP A 19 6.91 3.76 15.70
C ASP A 19 7.59 2.68 16.57
N ALA A 20 7.08 2.47 17.80
CA ALA A 20 7.60 1.45 18.70
C ALA A 20 7.39 0.01 18.22
N ALA A 21 6.31 -0.23 17.47
CA ALA A 21 6.01 -1.53 16.86
C ALA A 21 6.69 -1.74 15.49
N ASP A 22 7.56 -0.81 15.06
CA ASP A 22 8.25 -0.82 13.76
C ASP A 22 7.31 -0.85 12.53
N VAL A 23 6.03 -0.52 12.73
CA VAL A 23 5.03 -0.42 11.65
C VAL A 23 5.31 0.81 10.78
N VAL A 24 5.82 1.88 11.39
CA VAL A 24 6.26 3.09 10.69
C VAL A 24 7.66 3.46 11.17
N GLN A 25 8.53 3.85 10.24
CA GLN A 25 9.92 4.23 10.54
C GLN A 25 10.16 5.71 10.21
N PRO A 26 9.74 6.65 11.08
CA PRO A 26 9.90 8.06 10.82
C PRO A 26 11.38 8.47 10.77
N HIS A 27 11.70 9.38 9.84
CA HIS A 27 12.99 10.03 9.83
C HIS A 27 13.12 10.96 11.04
N ARG A 28 14.23 10.91 11.77
CA ARG A 28 14.50 11.80 12.91
C ARG A 28 15.30 13.02 12.42
N SER A 29 14.73 14.22 12.56
CA SER A 29 15.48 15.45 12.30
C SER A 29 16.56 15.67 13.35
N THR A 30 17.52 16.55 13.07
CA THR A 30 18.55 17.02 14.02
C THR A 30 17.97 17.51 15.36
N GLY A 31 16.78 18.11 15.35
CA GLY A 31 16.05 18.52 16.57
C GLY A 31 15.19 17.44 17.25
N GLY A 32 15.37 16.15 16.92
CA GLY A 32 14.66 15.03 17.55
C GLY A 32 13.19 14.84 17.14
N HIS A 33 12.67 15.66 16.22
CA HIS A 33 11.31 15.50 15.70
C HIS A 33 11.21 14.36 14.67
N ARG A 34 10.13 13.57 14.79
CA ARG A 34 9.77 12.53 13.82
C ARG A 34 9.14 13.17 12.59
N ARG A 35 9.64 12.80 11.41
CA ARG A 35 9.10 13.18 10.11
C ARG A 35 8.60 11.94 9.41
N TYR A 36 7.29 11.90 9.20
CA TYR A 36 6.63 10.79 8.52
C TYR A 36 6.52 11.09 7.04
N THR A 37 6.77 10.08 6.21
CA THR A 37 6.48 10.17 4.77
C THR A 37 4.98 10.07 4.52
N ARG A 38 4.52 10.52 3.35
CA ARG A 38 3.11 10.36 2.93
C ARG A 38 2.66 8.89 2.96
N ARG A 39 3.54 7.94 2.65
CA ARG A 39 3.23 6.50 2.71
C ARG A 39 3.00 6.05 4.16
N GLN A 40 3.83 6.49 5.09
CA GLN A 40 3.68 6.17 6.52
C GLN A 40 2.41 6.78 7.12
N LEU A 41 2.05 8.00 6.72
CA LEU A 41 0.79 8.61 7.16
C LEU A 41 -0.44 7.86 6.63
N ARG A 42 -0.42 7.41 5.37
CA ARG A 42 -1.49 6.55 4.82
C ARG A 42 -1.59 5.22 5.56
N LEU A 43 -0.45 4.59 5.87
CA LEU A 43 -0.41 3.37 6.66
C LEU A 43 -1.00 3.59 8.06
N ALA A 44 -0.59 4.66 8.75
CA ALA A 44 -1.14 5.01 10.06
C ALA A 44 -2.67 5.23 10.01
N ALA A 45 -3.18 5.87 8.96
CA ALA A 45 -4.62 6.05 8.76
C ALA A 45 -5.36 4.72 8.55
N ARG A 46 -4.79 3.76 7.79
CA ARG A 46 -5.37 2.41 7.63
C ARG A 46 -5.40 1.66 8.96
N MET A 47 -4.27 1.66 9.68
CA MET A 47 -4.13 1.03 10.99
C MET A 47 -5.11 1.61 12.00
N ARG A 48 -5.33 2.94 11.96
CA ARG A 48 -6.28 3.62 12.85
C ARG A 48 -7.69 3.10 12.67
N ARG A 49 -8.16 2.95 11.42
CA ARG A 49 -9.53 2.46 11.15
C ARG A 49 -9.76 1.05 11.69
N LEU A 50 -8.77 0.16 11.56
CA LEU A 50 -8.83 -1.20 12.09
C LEU A 50 -8.79 -1.20 13.63
N PHE A 51 -7.96 -0.35 14.22
CA PHE A 51 -7.89 -0.20 15.66
C PHE A 51 -9.22 0.32 16.25
N ASP A 52 -9.82 1.33 15.60
CA ASP A 52 -11.12 1.90 15.99
C ASP A 52 -12.26 0.88 15.88
N SER A 53 -12.14 -0.15 15.04
CA SER A 53 -13.10 -1.26 14.97
C SER A 53 -12.89 -2.32 16.07
N GLY A 54 -12.03 -2.05 17.06
CA GLY A 54 -11.75 -2.96 18.17
C GLY A 54 -10.66 -4.00 17.90
N MET A 55 -9.91 -3.85 16.80
CA MET A 55 -8.86 -4.81 16.46
C MET A 55 -7.54 -4.49 17.18
N PRO A 56 -6.82 -5.50 17.72
CA PRO A 56 -5.49 -5.27 18.27
C PRO A 56 -4.51 -4.86 17.16
N LEU A 57 -3.52 -4.04 17.50
CA LEU A 57 -2.53 -3.51 16.55
C LEU A 57 -1.79 -4.61 15.76
N SER A 58 -1.49 -5.76 16.39
CA SER A 58 -0.83 -6.89 15.73
C SER A 58 -1.70 -7.52 14.64
N ALA A 59 -3.01 -7.61 14.86
CA ALA A 59 -3.95 -8.10 13.86
C ALA A 59 -4.13 -7.07 12.74
N ALA A 60 -4.23 -5.77 13.08
CA ALA A 60 -4.30 -4.71 12.09
C ALA A 60 -3.07 -4.69 11.17
N ASP A 61 -1.87 -4.83 11.75
CA ASP A 61 -0.60 -4.94 11.03
C ASP A 61 -0.59 -6.14 10.08
N ARG A 62 -1.06 -7.31 10.54
CA ARG A 62 -1.18 -8.51 9.71
C ARG A 62 -2.14 -8.31 8.55
N ILE A 63 -3.32 -7.72 8.78
CA ILE A 63 -4.29 -7.45 7.72
C ILE A 63 -3.72 -6.50 6.67
N VAL A 64 -3.12 -5.39 7.09
CA VAL A 64 -2.59 -4.41 6.14
C VAL A 64 -1.47 -5.00 5.27
N ARG A 65 -0.60 -5.84 5.83
CA ARG A 65 0.40 -6.57 5.04
C ARG A 65 -0.23 -7.52 4.02
N LEU A 66 -1.22 -8.31 4.45
CA LEU A 66 -1.93 -9.23 3.57
C LEU A 66 -2.69 -8.51 2.46
N GLU A 67 -3.28 -7.34 2.74
CA GLU A 67 -3.93 -6.51 1.73
C GLU A 67 -2.92 -5.98 0.70
N ASP A 68 -1.74 -5.55 1.14
CA ASP A 68 -0.67 -5.07 0.26
C ASP A 68 -0.13 -6.23 -0.62
N GLU A 69 0.14 -7.41 -0.03
CA GLU A 69 0.55 -8.63 -0.77
C GLU A 69 -0.51 -9.07 -1.80
N LEU A 70 -1.79 -9.03 -1.41
CA LEU A 70 -2.90 -9.38 -2.30
C LEU A 70 -3.03 -8.38 -3.46
N ALA A 71 -2.84 -7.09 -3.20
CA ALA A 71 -2.86 -6.07 -4.24
C ALA A 71 -1.71 -6.27 -5.24
N GLU A 72 -0.52 -6.60 -4.76
CA GLU A 72 0.65 -6.90 -5.59
C GLU A 72 0.40 -8.14 -6.46
N SER A 73 -0.05 -9.25 -5.85
CA SER A 73 -0.35 -10.48 -6.58
C SER A 73 -1.45 -10.28 -7.64
N ARG A 74 -2.49 -9.50 -7.34
CA ARG A 74 -3.54 -9.15 -8.32
C ARG A 74 -3.00 -8.32 -9.47
N ALA A 75 -2.11 -7.37 -9.20
CA ALA A 75 -1.49 -6.54 -10.24
C ALA A 75 -0.59 -7.39 -11.17
N GLU A 76 0.17 -8.33 -10.61
CA GLU A 76 0.98 -9.27 -11.39
C GLU A 76 0.10 -10.19 -12.26
N ASN A 77 -0.94 -10.78 -11.68
CA ASN A 77 -1.89 -11.61 -12.42
C ASN A 77 -2.53 -10.84 -13.58
N ALA A 78 -2.98 -9.59 -13.35
CA ALA A 78 -3.54 -8.75 -14.41
C ALA A 78 -2.53 -8.48 -15.55
N LYS A 79 -1.25 -8.27 -15.20
CA LYS A 79 -0.16 -8.09 -16.17
C LYS A 79 0.11 -9.35 -16.97
N LEU A 80 0.10 -10.52 -16.34
CA LEU A 80 0.27 -11.82 -17.00
C LEU A 80 -0.89 -12.13 -17.94
N LEU A 81 -2.13 -11.92 -17.49
CA LEU A 81 -3.32 -12.11 -18.32
C LEU A 81 -3.32 -11.18 -19.55
N ARG A 82 -2.91 -9.91 -19.39
CA ARG A 82 -2.70 -9.00 -20.53
C ARG A 82 -1.67 -9.49 -21.53
N ARG A 83 -0.56 -10.07 -21.05
CA ARG A 83 0.49 -10.64 -21.92
C ARG A 83 -0.01 -11.86 -22.70
N LEU A 84 -0.76 -12.74 -22.04
CA LEU A 84 -1.37 -13.91 -22.69
C LEU A 84 -2.40 -13.50 -23.74
N GLY A 85 -3.27 -12.53 -23.43
CA GLY A 85 -4.23 -11.96 -24.37
C GLY A 85 -3.57 -11.33 -25.59
N ASN A 86 -2.50 -10.53 -25.39
CA ASN A 86 -1.75 -9.94 -26.50
C ASN A 86 -1.06 -10.99 -27.39
N ARG A 87 -0.62 -12.12 -26.81
CA ARG A 87 0.01 -13.20 -27.59
C ARG A 87 -1.01 -14.02 -28.38
N ALA A 88 -2.22 -14.18 -27.86
CA ALA A 88 -3.32 -14.79 -28.61
C ALA A 88 -3.85 -13.90 -29.75
N ALA A 89 -3.60 -12.58 -29.67
CA ALA A 89 -4.14 -11.57 -30.59
C ALA A 89 -3.15 -11.08 -31.68
N GLY A 90 -1.98 -11.70 -31.88
CA GLY A 90 -1.06 -11.28 -32.95
C GLY A 90 -0.29 -12.42 -33.62
N PRO A 91 0.17 -12.25 -34.88
CA PRO A 91 -0.49 -11.68 -36.05
C PRO A 91 -1.08 -12.81 -36.94
N SER A 92 -2.40 -12.92 -37.05
CA SER A 92 -3.07 -13.82 -38.01
C SER A 92 -3.77 -13.03 -39.13
N ALA A 93 -3.16 -11.94 -39.60
CA ALA A 93 -3.72 -11.11 -40.67
C ALA A 93 -2.61 -10.52 -41.55
N THR A 94 -1.74 -11.38 -42.10
CA THR A 94 -0.99 -11.11 -43.34
C THR A 94 -0.61 -12.45 -43.98
N ASP A 95 -1.59 -13.27 -44.36
CA ASP A 95 -1.38 -14.36 -45.32
C ASP A 95 -2.70 -14.58 -46.07
N GLY A 96 -2.72 -14.21 -47.34
CA GLY A 96 -3.80 -14.50 -48.27
C GLY A 96 -4.73 -13.32 -48.54
N GLU A 97 -4.52 -12.69 -49.70
CA GLU A 97 -5.50 -12.03 -50.58
C GLU A 97 -4.97 -10.71 -51.16
N GLN A 98 -4.02 -10.84 -52.09
CA GLN A 98 -3.89 -9.97 -53.26
C GLN A 98 -3.34 -10.84 -54.40
N GLU A 99 -4.19 -11.74 -54.89
CA GLU A 99 -4.17 -12.14 -56.30
C GLU A 99 -5.32 -11.36 -56.97
N GLY A 100 -4.96 -10.54 -57.96
CA GLY A 100 -5.87 -9.69 -58.72
C GLY A 100 -5.09 -8.76 -59.64
#